data_AF-A0A644X6A6-F1
#
_entry.id   AF-A0A644X6A6-F1
#
_cell.length_a   1.000
_cell.length_b   1.000
_cell.length_c   1.000
_cell.angle_alpha   90.00
_cell.angle_beta   90.00
_cell.angle_gamma   90.00
#
_symmetry.space_group_name_H-M   'P 1'
#
loop_
_entity.id
_entity.type
_entity.pdbx_description
1 polymer ?
#
loop_
_entity_poly.entity_id
_entity_poly.type
_entity_poly.pdbx_seq_one_letter_code
_entity_poly.pdbx_strand_id
1 'polypeptide(L)'
;MGNRRIWEIDFLRAIAIILMVIFHIVYDLNEFVGLDIDYLSGFWYWEGKTSALMFIFLAGISSGFSKNTVKRGIKILIFAMLITLVTYIFFREQYIRFGILHLLGTSMVLFPLLKKMNNILLFISAVFIALTAILIKSTLVNTSLLLPFGVMYRGFVTLDYYPISPYLSVFILGILAYKIYYYKGQSIFKFHYKNEYLSIISKNSLAIYLIHQPVLVGMAIVINFLGINL
;
A
#
# COMPACT_ATOMS: atom_id res chain seq x y z
N MET A 1 12.95 -25.31 8.56
CA MET A 1 11.87 -24.76 9.41
C MET A 1 10.74 -24.31 8.50
N GLY A 2 9.68 -25.12 8.45
CA GLY A 2 8.56 -24.94 7.53
C GLY A 2 7.91 -23.57 7.67
N ASN A 3 7.39 -23.08 6.55
CA ASN A 3 6.75 -21.80 6.33
C ASN A 3 5.45 -21.68 7.17
N ARG A 4 5.56 -21.62 8.50
CA ARG A 4 4.42 -21.44 9.40
C ARG A 4 3.87 -20.03 9.17
N ARG A 5 2.81 -19.96 8.36
CA ARG A 5 2.05 -18.72 8.19
C ARG A 5 1.33 -18.41 9.50
N ILE A 6 1.32 -17.14 9.83
CA ILE A 6 0.67 -16.61 11.01
C ILE A 6 -0.73 -16.17 10.57
N TRP A 7 -1.75 -16.78 11.19
CA TRP A 7 -3.12 -16.69 10.69
C TRP A 7 -3.67 -15.28 10.80
N GLU A 8 -3.33 -14.55 11.88
CA GLU A 8 -3.81 -13.18 12.12
C GLU A 8 -3.19 -12.19 11.12
N ILE A 9 -1.94 -12.41 10.68
CA ILE A 9 -1.32 -11.61 9.62
C ILE A 9 -2.04 -11.86 8.30
N ASP A 10 -2.36 -13.13 8.01
CA ASP A 10 -3.07 -13.47 6.78
C ASP A 10 -4.50 -12.93 6.78
N PHE A 11 -5.18 -12.97 7.92
CA PHE A 11 -6.51 -12.42 8.14
C PHE A 11 -6.54 -10.90 7.95
N LEU A 12 -5.64 -10.17 8.63
CA LEU A 12 -5.53 -8.71 8.48
C LEU A 12 -5.18 -8.33 7.04
N ARG A 13 -4.37 -9.12 6.33
CA ARG A 13 -4.06 -8.89 4.91
C ARG A 13 -5.30 -9.04 4.04
N ALA A 14 -6.15 -10.05 4.32
CA ALA A 14 -7.39 -10.23 3.60
C ALA A 14 -8.37 -9.08 3.85
N ILE A 15 -8.48 -8.58 5.09
CA ILE A 15 -9.26 -7.38 5.41
C ILE A 15 -8.74 -6.18 4.61
N ALA A 16 -7.43 -5.92 4.62
CA ALA A 16 -6.86 -4.81 3.86
C ALA A 16 -7.20 -4.88 2.37
N ILE A 17 -7.14 -6.08 1.76
CA ILE A 17 -7.55 -6.28 0.37
C ILE A 17 -9.03 -5.95 0.15
N ILE A 18 -9.92 -6.44 1.01
CA ILE A 18 -11.36 -6.19 0.89
C ILE A 18 -11.65 -4.69 0.97
N LEU A 19 -11.10 -4.02 1.98
CA LEU A 19 -11.21 -2.57 2.14
C LEU A 19 -10.70 -1.82 0.90
N MET A 20 -9.53 -2.22 0.37
CA MET A 20 -8.97 -1.59 -0.83
C MET A 20 -9.90 -1.76 -2.05
N VAL A 21 -10.50 -2.93 -2.24
CA VAL A 21 -11.43 -3.17 -3.35
C VAL A 21 -12.71 -2.34 -3.18
N ILE A 22 -13.25 -2.25 -1.96
CA ILE A 22 -14.42 -1.42 -1.65
C ILE A 22 -14.14 0.05 -1.97
N PHE A 23 -13.00 0.58 -1.51
CA PHE A 23 -12.60 1.96 -1.80
C PHE A 23 -12.55 2.24 -3.30
N HIS A 24 -11.92 1.36 -4.09
CA HIS A 24 -11.81 1.56 -5.53
C HIS A 24 -13.14 1.42 -6.26
N ILE A 25 -14.06 0.57 -5.78
CA ILE A 25 -15.43 0.54 -6.31
C ILE A 25 -16.10 1.90 -6.14
N VAL A 26 -16.00 2.50 -4.96
CA VAL A 26 -16.61 3.81 -4.68
C VAL A 26 -15.96 4.92 -5.51
N TYR A 27 -14.62 4.90 -5.61
CA TYR A 27 -13.87 5.82 -6.46
C TYR A 27 -14.30 5.70 -7.92
N ASP A 28 -14.34 4.48 -8.48
CA ASP A 28 -14.66 4.25 -9.89
C ASP A 28 -16.13 4.61 -10.22
N LEU A 29 -17.05 4.36 -9.28
CA LEU A 29 -18.45 4.77 -9.42
C LEU A 29 -18.59 6.29 -9.47
N ASN A 30 -17.80 7.04 -8.71
CA ASN A 30 -17.79 8.49 -8.82
C ASN A 30 -17.18 8.94 -10.15
N GLU A 31 -15.94 8.53 -10.44
CA GLU A 31 -15.15 9.08 -11.54
C GLU A 31 -15.62 8.61 -12.94
N PHE A 32 -16.13 7.38 -13.07
CA PHE A 32 -16.50 6.80 -14.37
C PHE A 32 -18.01 6.64 -14.57
N VAL A 33 -18.79 6.49 -13.50
CA VAL A 33 -20.26 6.37 -13.60
C VAL A 33 -20.98 7.69 -13.30
N GLY A 34 -20.32 8.63 -12.62
CA GLY A 34 -20.86 9.96 -12.35
C GLY A 34 -21.73 10.05 -11.08
N LEU A 35 -21.57 9.10 -10.15
CA LEU A 35 -22.22 9.19 -8.84
C LEU A 35 -21.52 10.26 -7.98
N ASP A 36 -22.28 11.21 -7.43
CA ASP A 36 -21.73 12.27 -6.57
C ASP A 36 -21.42 11.74 -5.15
N ILE A 37 -20.33 10.99 -5.02
CA ILE A 37 -19.88 10.39 -3.76
C ILE A 37 -18.60 11.09 -3.29
N ASP A 38 -18.64 11.78 -2.15
CA ASP A 38 -17.42 12.33 -1.54
C ASP A 38 -16.54 11.21 -0.95
N TYR A 39 -15.51 10.82 -1.69
CA TYR A 39 -14.48 9.87 -1.27
C TYR A 39 -13.21 10.55 -0.76
N LEU A 40 -13.09 11.88 -0.92
CA LEU A 40 -11.93 12.66 -0.50
C LEU A 40 -12.02 13.09 0.97
N SER A 41 -13.20 13.00 1.57
CA SER A 41 -13.43 13.27 2.98
C SER A 41 -14.28 12.19 3.66
N GLY A 42 -14.59 12.38 4.94
CA GLY A 42 -15.52 11.54 5.67
C GLY A 42 -15.12 10.06 5.77
N PHE A 43 -16.11 9.18 5.70
CA PHE A 43 -15.96 7.74 5.93
C PHE A 43 -15.05 7.07 4.90
N TRP A 44 -15.31 7.28 3.61
CA TRP A 44 -14.58 6.63 2.52
C TRP A 44 -13.10 6.99 2.50
N TYR A 45 -12.76 8.25 2.79
CA TYR A 45 -11.37 8.66 2.94
C TYR A 45 -10.64 7.86 4.02
N TRP A 46 -11.23 7.75 5.22
CA TRP A 46 -10.60 7.04 6.33
C TRP A 46 -10.58 5.53 6.14
N GLU A 47 -11.59 4.97 5.47
CA GLU A 47 -11.66 3.56 5.08
C GLU A 47 -10.49 3.20 4.14
N GLY A 48 -10.34 3.93 3.02
CA GLY A 48 -9.24 3.73 2.07
C GLY A 48 -7.87 3.98 2.70
N LYS A 49 -7.73 5.04 3.52
CA LYS A 49 -6.49 5.28 4.28
C LYS A 49 -6.16 4.13 5.23
N THR A 50 -7.15 3.58 5.92
CA THR A 50 -6.96 2.44 6.83
C THR A 50 -6.44 1.23 6.06
N SER A 51 -7.03 0.92 4.91
CA SER A 51 -6.56 -0.14 4.04
C SER A 51 -5.09 0.02 3.65
N ALA A 52 -4.71 1.19 3.15
CA ALA A 52 -3.35 1.47 2.72
C ALA A 52 -2.34 1.34 3.88
N LEU A 53 -2.66 1.90 5.05
CA LEU A 53 -1.82 1.80 6.24
C LEU A 53 -1.66 0.35 6.70
N MET A 54 -2.73 -0.46 6.66
CA MET A 54 -2.67 -1.88 6.95
C MET A 54 -1.73 -2.62 5.99
N PHE A 55 -1.83 -2.36 4.67
CA PHE A 55 -0.92 -2.97 3.69
C PHE A 55 0.54 -2.66 3.97
N ILE A 56 0.85 -1.40 4.24
CA ILE A 56 2.21 -0.93 4.51
C ILE A 56 2.76 -1.57 5.78
N PHE A 57 1.98 -1.56 6.86
CA PHE A 57 2.36 -2.17 8.14
C PHE A 57 2.58 -3.69 8.00
N LEU A 58 1.64 -4.40 7.38
CA LEU A 58 1.73 -5.85 7.18
C LEU A 58 2.88 -6.24 6.25
N ALA A 59 3.22 -5.41 5.27
CA ALA A 59 4.41 -5.60 4.43
C ALA A 59 5.70 -5.50 5.25
N GLY A 60 5.76 -4.57 6.21
CA GLY A 60 6.85 -4.46 7.18
C GLY A 60 7.02 -5.73 8.02
N ILE A 61 5.92 -6.26 8.57
CA ILE A 61 5.96 -7.53 9.32
C ILE A 61 6.41 -8.69 8.41
N SER A 62 5.78 -8.81 7.23
CA SER A 62 6.02 -9.89 6.28
C SER A 62 7.46 -9.93 5.75
N SER A 63 8.12 -8.77 5.69
CA SER A 63 9.52 -8.65 5.31
C SER A 63 10.47 -9.32 6.31
N GLY A 64 10.08 -9.39 7.59
CA GLY A 64 10.78 -10.11 8.66
C GLY A 64 10.96 -11.60 8.40
N PHE A 65 9.93 -12.24 7.86
CA PHE A 65 9.89 -13.68 7.56
C PHE A 65 10.60 -14.07 6.27
N SER A 66 10.81 -13.13 5.38
CA SER A 66 11.36 -13.39 4.06
C SER A 66 12.89 -13.46 4.11
N LYS A 67 13.47 -14.51 3.49
CA LYS A 67 14.92 -14.61 3.29
C LYS A 67 15.43 -13.74 2.14
N ASN A 68 14.57 -13.45 1.16
CA ASN A 68 14.92 -12.78 -0.09
C ASN A 68 14.16 -11.46 -0.25
N THR A 69 14.07 -10.66 0.82
CA THR A 69 13.24 -9.44 0.85
C THR A 69 13.64 -8.42 -0.21
N VAL A 70 14.94 -8.22 -0.45
CA VAL A 70 15.43 -7.32 -1.52
C VAL A 70 14.97 -7.77 -2.90
N LYS A 71 15.12 -9.07 -3.23
CA LYS A 71 14.67 -9.62 -4.52
C LYS A 71 13.16 -9.47 -4.71
N ARG A 72 12.38 -9.65 -3.64
CA ARG A 72 10.93 -9.40 -3.66
C ARG A 72 10.63 -7.92 -3.86
N GLY A 73 11.34 -7.02 -3.17
CA GLY A 73 11.22 -5.58 -3.34
C GLY A 73 11.50 -5.12 -4.76
N ILE A 74 12.57 -5.61 -5.38
CA ILE A 74 12.89 -5.35 -6.80
C ILE A 74 11.75 -5.83 -7.71
N LYS A 75 11.22 -7.04 -7.48
CA LYS A 75 10.06 -7.55 -8.25
C LYS A 75 8.84 -6.62 -8.12
N ILE A 76 8.57 -6.12 -6.92
CA ILE A 76 7.47 -5.15 -6.69
C ILE A 76 7.75 -3.82 -7.40
N LEU A 77 8.98 -3.31 -7.38
CA LEU A 77 9.36 -2.11 -8.13
C LEU A 77 9.19 -2.28 -9.64
N ILE A 78 9.51 -3.46 -10.19
CA ILE A 78 9.26 -3.75 -11.61
C ILE A 78 7.76 -3.63 -11.93
N PHE A 79 6.89 -4.22 -11.10
CA PHE A 79 5.44 -4.05 -11.29
C PHE A 79 4.99 -2.60 -11.10
N ALA A 80 5.57 -1.87 -10.15
CA ALA A 80 5.27 -0.46 -9.93
C ALA A 80 5.57 0.37 -11.19
N MET A 81 6.74 0.14 -11.81
CA MET A 81 7.12 0.81 -13.07
C MET A 81 6.23 0.39 -14.26
N LEU A 82 5.79 -0.87 -14.31
CA LEU A 82 4.81 -1.30 -15.32
C LEU A 82 3.48 -0.56 -15.16
N ILE A 83 3.00 -0.36 -13.93
CA ILE A 83 1.79 0.42 -13.67
C ILE A 83 2.00 1.88 -14.03
N THR A 84 3.15 2.48 -13.71
CA THR A 84 3.52 3.83 -14.15
C THR A 84 3.42 3.95 -15.67
N LEU A 85 3.97 2.98 -16.43
CA LEU A 85 3.92 2.98 -17.88
C LEU A 85 2.49 2.85 -18.42
N VAL A 86 1.71 1.90 -17.90
CA VAL A 86 0.32 1.68 -18.32
C VAL A 86 -0.53 2.92 -18.04
N THR A 87 -0.45 3.46 -16.82
CA THR A 87 -1.19 4.68 -16.46
C THR A 87 -0.70 5.92 -17.21
N TYR A 88 0.57 5.97 -17.63
CA TYR A 88 1.06 7.05 -18.49
C TYR A 88 0.41 7.04 -19.88
N ILE A 89 0.14 5.85 -20.42
CA ILE A 89 -0.51 5.68 -21.73
C ILE A 89 -1.99 6.07 -21.66
N PHE A 90 -2.71 5.63 -20.62
CA PHE A 90 -4.17 5.84 -20.52
C PHE A 90 -4.58 7.12 -19.78
N PHE A 91 -3.78 7.59 -18.81
CA PHE A 91 -4.09 8.71 -17.91
C PHE A 91 -2.91 9.68 -17.84
N ARG A 92 -2.47 10.20 -18.98
CA ARG A 92 -1.20 10.95 -19.15
C ARG A 92 -0.97 12.09 -18.15
N GLU A 93 -2.03 12.79 -17.73
CA GLU A 93 -1.91 13.92 -16.80
C GLU A 93 -1.78 13.47 -15.34
N GLN A 94 -2.38 12.32 -14.99
CA GLN A 94 -2.53 11.83 -13.62
C GLN A 94 -1.82 10.48 -13.39
N TYR A 95 -0.95 10.05 -14.31
CA TYR A 95 -0.28 8.76 -14.20
C TYR A 95 0.48 8.59 -12.88
N ILE A 96 0.58 7.34 -12.43
CA ILE A 96 1.15 7.01 -11.12
C ILE A 96 2.66 7.23 -11.15
N ARG A 97 3.16 8.23 -10.42
CA ARG A 97 4.60 8.53 -10.37
C ARG A 97 5.31 7.90 -9.19
N PHE A 98 4.63 7.81 -8.06
CA PHE A 98 5.16 7.18 -6.84
C PHE A 98 4.00 6.66 -5.97
N GLY A 99 3.33 5.62 -6.47
CA GLY A 99 2.24 4.95 -5.76
C GLY A 99 2.69 3.95 -4.69
N ILE A 100 1.74 3.24 -4.07
CA ILE A 100 1.99 2.34 -2.94
C ILE A 100 2.97 1.21 -3.28
N LEU A 101 2.98 0.68 -4.51
CA LEU A 101 3.95 -0.35 -4.90
C LEU A 101 5.38 0.20 -5.00
N HIS A 102 5.56 1.47 -5.39
CA HIS A 102 6.88 2.11 -5.40
C HIS A 102 7.42 2.19 -3.98
N LEU A 103 6.58 2.64 -3.03
CA LEU A 103 6.89 2.66 -1.62
C LEU A 103 7.23 1.26 -1.10
N LEU A 104 6.34 0.29 -1.26
CA LEU A 104 6.54 -1.07 -0.73
C LEU A 104 7.81 -1.71 -1.27
N GLY A 105 8.05 -1.58 -2.57
CA GLY A 105 9.26 -2.08 -3.21
C GLY A 105 10.51 -1.42 -2.64
N THR A 106 10.52 -0.10 -2.51
CA THR A 106 11.63 0.68 -1.92
C THR A 106 11.86 0.30 -0.45
N SER A 107 10.80 0.22 0.35
CA SER A 107 10.87 -0.18 1.76
C SER A 107 11.41 -1.60 1.93
N MET A 108 11.04 -2.54 1.06
CA MET A 108 11.59 -3.91 1.06
C MET A 108 13.06 -3.96 0.65
N VAL A 109 13.52 -3.08 -0.24
CA VAL A 109 14.94 -2.95 -0.59
C VAL A 109 15.73 -2.35 0.59
N LEU A 110 15.17 -1.37 1.31
CA LEU A 110 15.76 -0.76 2.50
C LEU A 110 15.74 -1.69 3.73
N PHE A 111 14.85 -2.69 3.74
CA PHE A 111 14.61 -3.57 4.88
C PHE A 111 15.88 -4.17 5.52
N PRO A 112 16.91 -4.67 4.79
CA PRO A 112 18.11 -5.22 5.42
C PRO A 112 18.87 -4.22 6.28
N LEU A 113 18.86 -2.92 5.91
CA LEU A 113 19.47 -1.86 6.70
C LEU A 113 18.64 -1.59 7.96
N LEU A 114 17.32 -1.45 7.79
CA LEU A 114 16.38 -1.24 8.89
C LEU A 114 16.39 -2.40 9.90
N LYS A 115 16.48 -3.64 9.42
CA LYS A 115 16.51 -4.83 10.29
C LYS A 115 17.74 -4.86 11.20
N LYS A 116 18.88 -4.28 10.80
CA LYS A 116 20.11 -4.23 11.63
C LYS A 116 20.02 -3.26 12.80
N MET A 117 19.19 -2.22 12.71
CA MET A 117 18.99 -1.25 13.79
C MET A 117 18.36 -1.90 15.03
N ASN A 118 18.68 -1.46 16.24
CA ASN A 118 17.96 -1.92 17.45
C ASN A 118 16.53 -1.34 17.50
N ASN A 119 15.70 -1.82 18.44
CA ASN A 119 14.29 -1.41 18.51
C ASN A 119 14.13 0.09 18.80
N ILE A 120 14.98 0.67 19.64
CA ILE A 120 14.94 2.09 20.00
C ILE A 120 15.24 2.96 18.77
N LEU A 121 16.32 2.64 18.05
CA LEU A 121 16.74 3.39 16.86
C LEU A 121 15.72 3.26 15.73
N LEU A 122 15.11 2.08 15.55
CA LEU A 122 14.00 1.91 14.61
C LEU A 122 12.80 2.80 14.98
N PHE A 123 12.43 2.83 16.25
CA PHE A 123 11.31 3.65 16.72
C PHE A 123 11.58 5.15 16.53
N ILE A 124 12.77 5.62 16.93
CA ILE A 124 13.21 7.01 16.69
C ILE A 124 13.17 7.34 15.20
N SER A 125 13.66 6.43 14.34
CA SER A 125 13.65 6.62 12.89
C SER A 125 12.22 6.71 12.34
N ALA A 126 11.29 5.88 12.82
CA ALA A 126 9.88 5.94 12.42
C ALA A 126 9.24 7.28 12.83
N VAL A 127 9.47 7.73 14.07
CA VAL A 127 8.97 9.03 14.56
C VAL A 127 9.56 10.17 13.75
N PHE A 128 10.88 10.16 13.52
CA PHE A 128 11.56 11.17 12.73
C PHE A 128 10.97 11.28 11.31
N ILE A 129 10.82 10.14 10.61
CA ILE A 129 10.20 10.10 9.27
C ILE A 129 8.75 10.60 9.30
N ALA A 130 7.97 10.27 10.33
CA ALA A 130 6.61 10.77 10.44
C ALA A 130 6.57 12.30 10.62
N LEU A 131 7.49 12.86 11.41
CA LEU A 131 7.59 14.30 11.64
C LEU A 131 8.07 15.07 10.41
N THR A 132 8.90 14.47 9.55
CA THR A 132 9.33 15.16 8.31
C THR A 132 8.15 15.50 7.40
N ALA A 133 7.06 14.71 7.43
CA ALA A 133 5.86 14.99 6.64
C ALA A 133 5.22 16.33 7.03
N ILE A 134 5.31 16.73 8.31
CA ILE A 134 4.79 18.01 8.79
C ILE A 134 5.64 19.17 8.23
N LEU A 135 6.97 19.02 8.23
CA LEU A 135 7.90 20.03 7.74
C LEU A 135 7.76 20.26 6.23
N ILE A 136 7.58 19.20 5.44
CA ILE A 136 7.55 19.31 3.98
C ILE A 136 6.15 19.61 3.41
N LYS A 137 5.08 19.54 4.21
CA LYS A 137 3.69 19.66 3.76
C LYS A 137 3.42 20.92 2.92
N SER A 138 4.02 22.05 3.31
CA SER A 138 3.84 23.35 2.63
C SER A 138 4.97 23.67 1.64
N THR A 139 5.94 22.76 1.46
CA THR A 139 7.09 22.99 0.58
C THR A 139 6.74 22.57 -0.84
N LEU A 140 6.79 23.53 -1.76
CA LEU A 140 6.67 23.28 -3.19
C LEU A 140 8.00 23.57 -3.89
N VAL A 141 8.40 22.69 -4.80
CA VAL A 141 9.64 22.81 -5.58
C VAL A 141 9.34 22.79 -7.08
N ASN A 142 10.29 23.23 -7.91
CA ASN A 142 10.14 23.23 -9.37
C ASN A 142 10.68 21.94 -10.02
N THR A 143 10.65 20.80 -9.31
CA THR A 143 11.18 19.53 -9.80
C THR A 143 10.32 18.35 -9.34
N SER A 144 10.23 17.32 -10.19
CA SER A 144 9.55 16.06 -9.88
C SER A 144 10.46 15.07 -9.12
N LEU A 145 11.76 15.33 -9.03
CA LEU A 145 12.73 14.41 -8.43
C LEU A 145 12.51 14.17 -6.94
N LEU A 146 11.80 15.08 -6.25
CA LEU A 146 11.53 14.99 -4.81
C LEU A 146 10.16 14.37 -4.47
N LEU A 147 9.37 13.96 -5.47
CA LEU A 147 8.11 13.26 -5.25
C LEU A 147 8.27 11.99 -4.38
N PRO A 148 9.30 11.14 -4.55
CA PRO A 148 9.51 10.00 -3.66
C PRO A 148 9.63 10.38 -2.18
N PHE A 149 10.08 11.60 -1.87
CA PHE A 149 10.29 12.06 -0.51
C PHE A 149 9.09 12.82 0.08
N GLY A 150 8.03 13.04 -0.71
CA GLY A 150 6.83 13.74 -0.27
C GLY A 150 6.81 15.23 -0.62
N VAL A 151 7.83 15.75 -1.31
CA VAL A 151 7.89 17.16 -1.73
C VAL A 151 7.30 17.28 -3.12
N MET A 152 6.21 18.03 -3.24
CA MET A 152 5.46 18.19 -4.48
C MET A 152 5.86 19.46 -5.23
N TYR A 153 5.46 19.53 -6.49
CA TYR A 153 5.50 20.77 -7.28
C TYR A 153 4.08 21.31 -7.47
N ARG A 154 3.95 22.57 -7.88
CA ARG A 154 2.63 23.22 -8.04
C ARG A 154 1.81 22.53 -9.14
N GLY A 155 0.56 22.15 -8.82
CA GLY A 155 -0.33 21.47 -9.76
C GLY A 155 -0.04 19.96 -9.92
N PHE A 156 0.68 19.36 -8.97
CA PHE A 156 0.87 17.91 -8.98
C PHE A 156 -0.45 17.17 -8.73
N VAL A 157 -0.81 16.28 -9.68
CA VAL A 157 -1.95 15.38 -9.61
C VAL A 157 -1.49 14.00 -10.06
N THR A 158 -2.02 12.95 -9.41
CA THR A 158 -1.71 11.55 -9.70
C THR A 158 -2.83 10.66 -9.17
N LEU A 159 -3.11 9.54 -9.84
CA LEU A 159 -4.08 8.54 -9.43
C LEU A 159 -3.70 7.85 -8.11
N ASP A 160 -2.39 7.75 -7.84
CA ASP A 160 -1.88 7.16 -6.61
C ASP A 160 -0.60 7.88 -6.13
N TYR A 161 -0.50 8.13 -4.82
CA TYR A 161 0.64 8.80 -4.20
C TYR A 161 0.90 8.36 -2.75
N TYR A 162 1.98 7.61 -2.56
CA TYR A 162 2.46 7.15 -1.26
C TYR A 162 3.97 7.41 -1.12
N PRO A 163 4.40 8.66 -0.87
CA PRO A 163 5.81 8.99 -0.68
C PRO A 163 6.46 8.27 0.51
N ILE A 164 7.78 8.31 0.61
CA ILE A 164 8.55 7.77 1.73
C ILE A 164 8.12 8.41 3.05
N SER A 165 7.93 9.73 3.09
CA SER A 165 7.41 10.43 4.26
C SER A 165 5.91 10.71 4.09
N PRO A 166 5.03 10.31 5.02
CA PRO A 166 5.32 9.64 6.29
C PRO A 166 5.33 8.10 6.19
N TYR A 167 4.96 7.51 5.05
CA TYR A 167 4.52 6.11 5.01
C TYR A 167 5.60 5.05 5.31
N LEU A 168 6.89 5.33 5.09
CA LEU A 168 7.98 4.45 5.51
C LEU A 168 8.00 4.26 7.03
N SER A 169 7.52 5.23 7.81
CA SER A 169 7.37 5.09 9.27
C SER A 169 6.45 3.91 9.63
N VAL A 170 5.33 3.75 8.91
CA VAL A 170 4.34 2.69 9.12
C VAL A 170 4.93 1.32 8.76
N PHE A 171 5.74 1.27 7.70
CA PHE A 171 6.48 0.05 7.36
C PHE A 171 7.47 -0.30 8.46
N ILE A 172 8.21 0.68 9.01
CA ILE A 172 9.14 0.48 10.13
C ILE A 172 8.41 -0.01 11.39
N LEU A 173 7.23 0.53 11.71
CA LEU A 173 6.39 0.02 12.80
C LEU A 173 6.04 -1.46 12.57
N GLY A 174 5.82 -1.89 11.33
CA GLY A 174 5.66 -3.29 10.97
C GLY A 174 6.92 -4.13 11.26
N ILE A 175 8.12 -3.60 10.97
CA ILE A 175 9.39 -4.26 11.32
C ILE A 175 9.54 -4.40 12.84
N LEU A 176 9.17 -3.35 13.60
CA LEU A 176 9.19 -3.38 15.07
C LEU A 176 8.24 -4.44 15.61
N ALA A 177 7.00 -4.47 15.12
CA ALA A 177 6.02 -5.50 15.48
C ALA A 177 6.57 -6.91 15.18
N TYR A 178 7.24 -7.08 14.04
CA TYR A 178 7.92 -8.34 13.74
C TYR A 178 8.97 -8.70 14.79
N LYS A 179 9.88 -7.79 15.13
CA LYS A 179 10.96 -8.05 16.08
C LYS A 179 10.45 -8.37 17.49
N ILE A 180 9.42 -7.66 17.94
CA ILE A 180 8.90 -7.79 19.30
C ILE A 180 8.02 -9.04 19.44
N TYR A 181 7.10 -9.26 18.50
CA TYR A 181 6.04 -10.26 18.66
C TYR A 181 6.22 -11.49 17.78
N TYR A 182 6.73 -11.31 16.56
CA TYR A 182 6.60 -12.33 15.52
C TYR A 182 7.92 -12.99 15.08
N TYR A 183 9.07 -12.60 15.64
CA TYR A 183 10.39 -13.09 15.22
C TYR A 183 10.55 -14.60 15.34
N LYS A 184 9.81 -15.24 16.26
CA LYS A 184 9.76 -16.69 16.48
C LYS A 184 8.83 -17.42 15.49
N GLY A 185 8.08 -16.71 14.64
CA GLY A 185 7.10 -17.31 13.74
C GLY A 185 5.90 -17.92 14.47
N GLN A 186 5.52 -17.33 15.61
CA GLN A 186 4.41 -17.78 16.45
C GLN A 186 3.29 -16.75 16.43
N SER A 187 2.06 -17.24 16.48
CA SER A 187 0.86 -16.42 16.66
C SER A 187 0.90 -15.76 18.04
N ILE A 188 0.43 -14.51 18.13
CA ILE A 188 0.23 -13.82 19.41
C ILE A 188 -1.03 -14.34 20.12
N PHE A 189 -1.96 -14.92 19.37
CA PHE A 189 -3.17 -15.54 19.89
C PHE A 189 -2.94 -17.01 20.20
N LYS A 190 -3.57 -17.49 21.28
CA LYS A 190 -3.55 -18.91 21.69
C LYS A 190 -4.45 -19.80 20.82
N PHE A 191 -5.45 -19.20 20.16
CA PHE A 191 -6.31 -19.90 19.22
C PHE A 191 -5.77 -19.80 17.80
N HIS A 192 -6.22 -20.70 16.94
CA HIS A 192 -5.93 -20.70 15.52
C HIS A 192 -7.23 -20.59 14.74
N TYR A 193 -7.39 -19.53 13.96
CA TYR A 193 -8.50 -19.42 13.03
C TYR A 193 -8.05 -19.82 11.63
N LYS A 194 -8.64 -20.89 11.09
CA LYS A 194 -8.33 -21.40 9.76
C LYS A 194 -9.55 -21.22 8.87
N ASN A 195 -9.41 -20.37 7.86
CA ASN A 195 -10.40 -20.19 6.81
C ASN A 195 -9.68 -20.26 5.46
N GLU A 196 -10.13 -21.18 4.60
CA GLU A 196 -9.48 -21.45 3.32
C GLU A 196 -9.58 -20.26 2.36
N TYR A 197 -10.74 -19.60 2.30
CA TYR A 197 -10.95 -18.40 1.47
C TYR A 197 -10.01 -17.27 1.87
N LEU A 198 -9.89 -16.99 3.18
CA LEU A 198 -8.96 -15.97 3.68
C LEU A 198 -7.51 -16.33 3.36
N SER A 199 -7.16 -17.61 3.41
CA SER A 199 -5.83 -18.08 3.00
C SER A 199 -5.57 -17.82 1.52
N ILE A 200 -6.54 -18.11 0.66
CA ILE A 200 -6.45 -17.89 -0.79
C ILE A 200 -6.30 -16.39 -1.11
N ILE A 201 -7.17 -15.55 -0.56
CA ILE A 201 -7.13 -14.08 -0.75
C ILE A 201 -5.76 -13.55 -0.31
N SER A 202 -5.31 -13.95 0.87
CA SER A 202 -4.05 -13.49 1.44
C SER A 202 -2.81 -14.00 0.70
N LYS A 203 -2.83 -15.21 0.13
CA LYS A 203 -1.73 -15.75 -0.69
C LYS A 203 -1.61 -15.03 -2.03
N ASN A 204 -2.75 -14.68 -2.61
CA ASN A 204 -2.84 -14.06 -3.92
C ASN A 204 -2.91 -12.52 -3.86
N SER A 205 -2.58 -11.92 -2.71
CA SER A 205 -2.76 -10.49 -2.45
C SER A 205 -2.18 -9.58 -3.54
N LEU A 206 -0.99 -9.90 -4.05
CA LEU A 206 -0.35 -9.12 -5.11
C LEU A 206 -1.09 -9.25 -6.45
N ALA A 207 -1.56 -10.46 -6.79
CA ALA A 207 -2.30 -10.67 -8.03
C ALA A 207 -3.65 -9.93 -7.97
N ILE A 208 -4.36 -10.03 -6.84
CA ILE A 208 -5.61 -9.29 -6.60
C ILE A 208 -5.36 -7.78 -6.71
N TYR A 209 -4.30 -7.29 -6.06
CA TYR A 209 -3.92 -5.88 -6.15
C TYR A 209 -3.63 -5.43 -7.59
N LEU A 210 -3.00 -6.24 -8.43
CA LEU A 210 -2.72 -5.86 -9.82
C LEU A 210 -3.95 -5.94 -10.73
N ILE A 211 -4.87 -6.87 -10.46
CA ILE A 211 -5.99 -7.18 -11.36
C ILE A 211 -7.25 -6.39 -11.01
N HIS A 212 -7.47 -6.04 -9.73
CA HIS A 212 -8.73 -5.41 -9.32
C HIS A 212 -9.00 -4.11 -10.11
N GLN A 213 -8.05 -3.16 -10.18
CA GLN A 213 -8.33 -1.86 -10.81
C GLN A 213 -8.63 -1.97 -12.31
N PRO A 214 -7.86 -2.71 -13.14
CA PRO A 214 -8.25 -2.92 -14.54
C PRO A 214 -9.65 -3.54 -14.71
N VAL A 215 -10.02 -4.47 -13.82
CA VAL A 215 -11.34 -5.11 -13.86
C VAL A 215 -12.44 -4.13 -13.44
N LEU A 216 -12.26 -3.38 -12.35
CA LEU A 216 -13.25 -2.44 -11.84
C LEU A 216 -13.48 -1.28 -12.82
N VAL A 217 -12.41 -0.69 -13.37
CA VAL A 217 -12.52 0.34 -14.41
C VAL A 217 -13.22 -0.20 -15.65
N GLY A 218 -12.88 -1.42 -16.08
CA GLY A 218 -13.55 -2.08 -17.22
C GLY A 218 -15.05 -2.26 -16.97
N MET A 219 -15.44 -2.68 -15.76
CA MET A 219 -16.85 -2.81 -15.37
C MET A 219 -17.55 -1.45 -15.33
N ALA A 220 -16.93 -0.42 -14.76
CA ALA A 220 -17.49 0.92 -14.67
C ALA A 220 -17.75 1.54 -16.06
N ILE A 221 -16.82 1.36 -17.00
CA ILE A 221 -16.99 1.79 -18.40
C ILE A 221 -18.16 1.06 -19.06
N VAL A 222 -18.31 -0.24 -18.84
CA VAL A 222 -19.44 -1.02 -19.40
C VAL A 222 -20.78 -0.55 -18.82
N ILE A 223 -20.85 -0.30 -17.51
CA ILE A 223 -22.06 0.21 -16.85
C ILE A 223 -22.45 1.57 -17.44
N ASN A 224 -21.49 2.48 -17.58
CA ASN A 224 -21.70 3.80 -18.17
C ASN A 224 -22.17 3.70 -19.63
N PHE A 225 -21.51 2.85 -20.43
CA PHE A 225 -21.86 2.63 -21.84
C PHE A 225 -23.27 2.06 -22.03
N LEU A 226 -23.71 1.16 -21.15
CA LEU A 226 -25.05 0.57 -21.19
C LEU A 226 -26.15 1.52 -20.71
N GLY A 227 -25.82 2.72 -20.21
CA GLY A 227 -26.78 3.67 -19.68
C GLY A 227 -27.55 3.14 -18.47
N ILE A 228 -26.93 2.26 -17.69
CA ILE A 228 -27.54 1.75 -16.46
C ILE A 228 -27.55 2.88 -15.43
N ASN A 229 -28.72 3.44 -15.16
CA ASN A 229 -28.91 4.39 -14.07
C ASN A 229 -28.85 3.62 -12.75
N LEU A 230 -27.77 3.83 -11.99
CA LEU A 230 -27.56 3.31 -10.63
C LEU A 230 -28.09 4.30 -9.58
#